data_AF-A0AAU6WHR8-F1
#
_entry.id   AF-A0AAU6WHR8-F1
#
_cell.length_a   1.000
_cell.length_b   1.000
_cell.length_c   1.000
_cell.angle_alpha   90.00
_cell.angle_beta   90.00
_cell.angle_gamma   90.00
#
_symmetry.space_group_name_H-M   'P 1'
#
loop_
_entity.id
_entity.type
_entity.pdbx_description
1 polymer ?
#
loop_
_entity_poly.entity_id
_entity_poly.type
_entity_poly.pdbx_seq_one_letter_code
_entity_poly.pdbx_strand_id
1 'polypeptide(L)'
;MAVVTGNLKDIGGAAMGNRNGVVKFTLNAGNITASGGGLRPNNTQTVTPSSDGTFSTNLEPTVSMLADAWYMVRIEWLDNVGNLITYLEFQIRVPTSGGVLSDLIELGSGGANPMIWWVGLTAPPSRRYIWLHMNPADNTDPAGTGDVRQWR
;
A
#
# COMPACT_ATOMS: atom_id res chain seq x y z
N MET A 1 -5.69 -18.93 1.94
CA MET A 1 -5.17 -17.91 2.85
C MET A 1 -3.72 -17.59 2.49
N ALA A 2 -3.39 -16.30 2.49
CA ALA A 2 -2.08 -15.72 2.20
C ALA A 2 -1.54 -15.04 3.46
N VAL A 3 -0.26 -15.25 3.75
CA VAL A 3 0.40 -14.67 4.93
C VAL A 3 0.83 -13.25 4.61
N VAL A 4 0.32 -12.27 5.35
CA VAL A 4 0.79 -10.89 5.31
C VAL A 4 1.59 -10.62 6.56
N THR A 5 2.85 -10.24 6.38
CA THR A 5 3.77 -9.87 7.48
C THR A 5 4.10 -8.39 7.42
N GLY A 6 4.53 -7.79 8.51
CA GLY A 6 5.03 -6.43 8.47
C GLY A 6 5.57 -5.97 9.82
N ASN A 7 6.19 -4.80 9.81
CA ASN A 7 6.59 -4.10 11.02
C ASN A 7 5.99 -2.69 11.04
N LEU A 8 5.36 -2.32 12.14
CA LEU A 8 4.84 -0.96 12.32
C LEU A 8 5.93 0.11 12.26
N LYS A 9 7.18 -0.22 12.63
CA LYS A 9 8.32 0.71 12.57
C LYS A 9 8.69 1.09 11.14
N ASP A 10 8.43 0.22 10.17
CA ASP A 10 8.73 0.48 8.75
C ASP A 10 7.73 1.49 8.15
N ILE A 11 6.54 1.60 8.74
CA ILE A 11 5.46 2.48 8.27
C ILE A 11 5.41 3.77 9.10
N GLY A 12 5.60 3.66 10.40
CA GLY A 12 5.49 4.76 11.36
C GLY A 12 6.81 5.45 11.72
N GLY A 13 7.95 4.91 11.27
CA GLY A 13 9.28 5.37 11.65
C GLY A 13 9.67 4.99 13.09
N ALA A 14 10.95 5.18 13.43
CA ALA A 14 11.56 4.79 14.70
C ALA A 14 10.97 5.47 15.97
N ALA A 15 10.05 6.43 15.83
CA ALA A 15 9.53 7.27 16.91
C ALA A 15 8.39 6.64 17.75
N MET A 16 8.13 5.33 17.60
CA MET A 16 6.97 4.66 18.21
C MET A 16 7.26 3.95 19.53
N GLY A 17 8.33 4.34 20.23
CA GLY A 17 8.60 3.87 21.59
C GLY A 17 7.39 4.13 22.50
N ASN A 18 6.77 3.05 23.00
CA ASN A 18 5.65 3.02 23.95
C ASN A 18 4.22 3.21 23.40
N ARG A 19 3.94 2.98 22.11
CA ARG A 19 2.57 3.05 21.59
C ARG A 19 2.03 1.67 21.22
N ASN A 20 0.82 1.37 21.70
CA ASN A 20 0.10 0.15 21.32
C ASN A 20 -0.52 0.37 19.94
N GLY A 21 0.17 -0.11 18.91
CA GLY A 21 -0.37 -0.13 17.55
C GLY A 21 -1.38 -1.26 17.39
N VAL A 22 -2.46 -1.02 16.68
CA VAL A 22 -3.44 -2.04 16.28
C VAL A 22 -3.63 -1.92 14.77
N VAL A 23 -3.51 -3.04 14.06
CA VAL A 23 -3.70 -3.10 12.61
C VAL A 23 -5.02 -3.77 12.31
N LYS A 24 -5.92 -3.08 11.61
CA LYS A 24 -7.24 -3.58 11.21
C LYS A 24 -7.28 -3.74 9.70
N PHE A 25 -7.65 -4.92 9.23
CA PHE A 25 -7.84 -5.26 7.82
C PHE A 25 -9.32 -5.46 7.57
N THR A 26 -9.95 -4.53 6.86
CA THR A 26 -11.37 -4.60 6.51
C THR A 26 -11.51 -4.86 5.02
N LEU A 27 -12.20 -5.94 4.66
CA LEU A 27 -12.49 -6.19 3.25
C LEU A 27 -13.49 -5.14 2.73
N ASN A 28 -13.25 -4.60 1.54
CA ASN A 28 -14.07 -3.54 0.93
C ASN A 28 -15.57 -3.90 0.83
N ALA A 29 -15.87 -5.16 0.52
CA ALA A 29 -17.22 -5.68 0.42
C ALA A 29 -17.21 -7.19 0.69
N GLY A 30 -18.38 -7.76 0.98
CA GLY A 30 -18.51 -9.21 1.01
C GLY A 30 -18.21 -9.80 -0.37
N ASN A 31 -17.47 -10.90 -0.43
CA ASN A 31 -17.01 -11.47 -1.69
C ASN A 31 -17.07 -13.02 -1.68
N ILE A 32 -16.89 -13.63 -2.84
CA ILE A 32 -16.85 -15.09 -3.01
C ILE A 32 -15.44 -15.46 -3.46
N THR A 33 -14.85 -16.45 -2.80
CA THR A 33 -13.55 -17.00 -3.22
C THR A 33 -13.76 -18.04 -4.32
N ALA A 34 -13.13 -17.84 -5.47
CA ALA A 34 -13.33 -18.67 -6.66
C ALA A 34 -12.82 -20.12 -6.49
N SER A 35 -11.91 -20.36 -5.53
CA SER A 35 -11.32 -21.67 -5.24
C SER A 35 -12.19 -22.56 -4.33
N GLY A 36 -13.50 -22.35 -4.27
CA GLY A 36 -14.44 -23.19 -3.51
C GLY A 36 -14.57 -22.84 -2.02
N GLY A 37 -14.09 -21.66 -1.60
CA GLY A 37 -14.00 -21.25 -0.20
C GLY A 37 -15.21 -20.48 0.38
N GLY A 38 -16.34 -20.47 -0.32
CA GLY A 38 -17.61 -19.91 0.18
C GLY A 38 -17.70 -18.38 0.23
N LEU A 39 -18.87 -17.91 0.70
CA LEU A 39 -19.16 -16.49 0.95
C LEU A 39 -18.26 -15.94 2.06
N ARG A 40 -17.63 -14.80 1.80
CA ARG A 40 -16.80 -14.07 2.76
C ARG A 40 -17.49 -12.76 3.10
N PRO A 41 -18.04 -12.62 4.32
CA PRO A 41 -18.57 -11.36 4.79
C PRO A 41 -17.49 -10.28 4.86
N ASN A 42 -17.89 -9.01 4.85
CA ASN A 42 -17.02 -7.86 5.07
C ASN A 42 -16.58 -7.78 6.55
N ASN A 43 -15.76 -8.74 6.98
CA ASN A 43 -15.26 -8.78 8.34
C ASN A 43 -13.95 -8.01 8.46
N THR A 44 -13.81 -7.26 9.55
CA THR A 44 -12.55 -6.66 9.97
C THR A 44 -11.73 -7.68 10.74
N GLN A 45 -10.56 -8.05 10.21
CA GLN A 45 -9.53 -8.74 11.01
C GLN A 45 -8.70 -7.72 11.78
N THR A 46 -8.52 -7.94 13.07
CA THR A 46 -7.67 -7.09 13.92
C THR A 46 -6.43 -7.86 14.34
N VAL A 47 -5.28 -7.22 14.25
CA VAL A 47 -3.97 -7.76 14.60
C VAL A 47 -3.28 -6.79 15.53
N THR A 48 -2.85 -7.28 16.69
CA THR A 48 -2.01 -6.52 17.62
C THR A 48 -0.57 -6.95 17.38
N PRO A 49 0.31 -6.05 16.90
CA PRO A 49 1.72 -6.36 16.72
C PRO A 49 2.43 -6.63 18.04
N SER A 50 3.51 -7.38 17.96
CA SER A 50 4.41 -7.66 19.08
C SER A 50 5.10 -6.39 19.57
N SER A 51 5.75 -6.46 20.75
CA SER A 51 6.47 -5.33 21.34
C SER A 51 7.61 -4.77 20.47
N ASP A 52 8.13 -5.58 19.54
CA ASP A 52 9.12 -5.18 18.55
C ASP A 52 8.51 -4.50 17.30
N GLY A 53 7.18 -4.42 17.23
CA GLY A 53 6.39 -3.86 16.13
C GLY A 53 6.04 -4.86 15.03
N THR A 54 6.49 -6.11 15.13
CA THR A 54 6.25 -7.15 14.12
C THR A 54 4.85 -7.73 14.23
N PHE A 55 4.24 -8.03 13.08
CA PHE A 55 2.98 -8.75 13.03
C PHE A 55 2.94 -9.71 11.85
N SER A 56 2.08 -10.72 11.96
CA SER A 56 1.76 -11.65 10.90
C SER A 56 0.28 -11.98 10.97
N THR A 57 -0.40 -12.00 9.83
CA THR A 57 -1.80 -12.40 9.74
C THR A 57 -2.09 -13.15 8.46
N ASN A 58 -3.13 -13.99 8.52
CA ASN A 58 -3.63 -14.73 7.38
C ASN A 58 -4.84 -14.01 6.79
N LEU A 59 -4.66 -13.42 5.62
CA LEU A 59 -5.72 -12.78 4.84
C LEU A 59 -6.13 -13.67 3.67
N GLU A 60 -7.32 -13.46 3.14
CA GLU A 60 -7.70 -14.14 1.91
C GLU A 60 -7.08 -13.42 0.71
N PRO A 61 -6.52 -14.13 -0.28
CA PRO A 61 -5.97 -13.49 -1.46
C PRO A 61 -7.07 -12.76 -2.24
N THR A 62 -6.95 -11.45 -2.36
CA THR A 62 -7.95 -10.64 -3.07
C THR A 62 -7.98 -10.95 -4.56
N VAL A 63 -6.86 -11.40 -5.12
CA VAL A 63 -6.73 -11.87 -6.52
C VAL A 63 -7.51 -13.16 -6.82
N SER A 64 -7.91 -13.91 -5.78
CA SER A 64 -8.68 -15.15 -5.92
C SER A 64 -10.18 -14.96 -5.73
N MET A 65 -10.61 -13.71 -5.50
CA MET A 65 -12.01 -13.36 -5.29
C MET A 65 -12.70 -13.06 -6.62
N LEU A 66 -14.01 -13.30 -6.66
CA LEU A 66 -14.81 -13.18 -7.89
C LEU A 66 -15.05 -11.72 -8.30
N ALA A 67 -15.33 -10.85 -7.33
CA ALA A 67 -15.48 -9.41 -7.55
C ALA A 67 -14.19 -8.66 -7.17
N ASP A 68 -14.03 -7.44 -7.68
CA ASP A 68 -12.86 -6.61 -7.35
C ASP A 68 -12.75 -6.38 -5.83
N ALA A 69 -11.62 -6.83 -5.26
CA ALA A 69 -11.42 -6.92 -3.82
C ALA A 69 -10.13 -6.23 -3.41
N TRP A 70 -10.22 -5.50 -2.31
CA TRP A 70 -9.08 -4.91 -1.61
C TRP A 70 -9.36 -4.87 -0.11
N TYR A 71 -8.29 -4.87 0.68
CA TYR A 71 -8.39 -4.63 2.12
C TYR A 71 -8.10 -3.17 2.40
N MET A 72 -8.96 -2.54 3.19
CA MET A 72 -8.66 -1.30 3.87
C MET A 72 -7.87 -1.61 5.13
N VAL A 73 -6.62 -1.18 5.17
CA VAL A 73 -5.74 -1.32 6.32
C VAL A 73 -5.81 -0.04 7.13
N ARG A 74 -6.27 -0.16 8.38
CA ARG A 74 -6.26 0.93 9.35
C ARG A 74 -5.29 0.59 10.46
N ILE A 75 -4.22 1.38 10.56
CA ILE A 75 -3.27 1.31 11.66
C ILE A 75 -3.69 2.38 12.67
N GLU A 76 -4.09 1.94 13.86
CA GLU A 76 -4.47 2.80 14.97
C GLU A 76 -3.37 2.81 16.01
N TRP A 77 -2.94 3.99 16.44
CA TRP A 77 -2.02 4.14 17.57
C TRP A 77 -2.79 4.57 18.79
N LEU A 78 -2.78 3.70 19.79
CA LEU A 78 -3.47 3.92 21.05
C LEU A 78 -2.48 4.42 22.11
N ASP A 79 -2.97 5.26 23.02
CA ASP A 79 -2.27 5.58 24.26
C ASP A 79 -2.30 4.39 25.25
N ASN A 80 -1.62 4.53 26.39
CA ASN A 80 -1.62 3.51 27.44
C ASN A 80 -3.00 3.26 28.08
N VAL A 81 -3.98 4.14 27.84
CA VAL A 81 -5.35 4.07 28.36
C VAL A 81 -6.31 3.50 27.29
N GLY A 82 -5.85 3.30 26.06
CA GLY A 82 -6.64 2.79 24.94
C GLY A 82 -7.31 3.88 24.08
N ASN A 83 -6.99 5.16 24.28
CA ASN A 83 -7.51 6.24 23.44
C ASN A 83 -6.74 6.32 22.13
N LEU A 84 -7.47 6.57 21.04
CA LEU A 84 -6.89 6.78 19.72
C LEU A 84 -6.11 8.10 19.70
N ILE A 85 -4.79 8.03 19.54
CA ILE A 85 -3.92 9.19 19.34
C ILE A 85 -3.98 9.62 17.87
N THR A 86 -3.75 8.66 16.99
CA THR A 86 -3.69 8.89 15.54
C THR A 86 -3.97 7.59 14.80
N TYR A 87 -4.35 7.70 13.54
CA TYR A 87 -4.55 6.56 12.66
C TYR A 87 -4.03 6.86 11.27
N LEU A 88 -3.63 5.81 10.58
CA LEU A 88 -3.28 5.82 9.16
C LEU A 88 -4.15 4.80 8.45
N GLU A 89 -4.70 5.18 7.31
CA GLU A 89 -5.57 4.31 6.52
C GLU A 89 -5.10 4.27 5.06
N PHE A 90 -4.98 3.08 4.51
CA PHE A 90 -4.57 2.85 3.11
C PHE A 90 -5.11 1.52 2.60
N GLN A 91 -5.04 1.33 1.28
CA GLN A 91 -5.55 0.14 0.62
C GLN A 91 -4.42 -0.83 0.28
N ILE A 92 -4.69 -2.12 0.40
CA ILE A 92 -3.79 -3.19 -0.05
C ILE A 92 -4.53 -4.23 -0.87
N ARG A 93 -3.82 -4.82 -1.84
CA ARG A 93 -4.24 -6.03 -2.55
C ARG A 93 -3.34 -7.18 -2.13
N VAL A 94 -3.95 -8.31 -1.78
CA VAL A 94 -3.22 -9.47 -1.26
C VAL A 94 -3.09 -10.52 -2.37
N PRO A 95 -1.87 -10.80 -2.87
CA PRO A 95 -1.65 -11.85 -3.85
C PRO A 95 -1.77 -13.23 -3.19
N THR A 96 -1.86 -14.30 -4.00
CA THR A 96 -1.96 -15.68 -3.50
C THR A 96 -0.78 -16.12 -2.63
N SER A 97 0.41 -15.56 -2.88
CA SER A 97 1.61 -15.81 -2.09
C SER A 97 1.65 -15.06 -0.75
N GLY A 98 0.80 -14.05 -0.57
CA GLY A 98 0.99 -13.05 0.49
C GLY A 98 2.21 -12.16 0.22
N GLY A 99 2.75 -11.55 1.27
CA GLY A 99 3.88 -10.63 1.16
C GLY A 99 4.09 -9.76 2.39
N VAL A 100 5.14 -8.94 2.35
CA VAL A 100 5.39 -7.92 3.38
C VAL A 100 4.46 -6.74 3.13
N LEU A 101 3.87 -6.18 4.18
CA LEU A 101 2.91 -5.09 4.11
C LEU A 101 3.47 -3.91 3.31
N SER A 102 4.76 -3.56 3.48
CA SER A 102 5.44 -2.51 2.71
C SER A 102 5.31 -2.68 1.19
N ASP A 103 5.38 -3.92 0.72
CA ASP A 103 5.34 -4.25 -0.70
C ASP A 103 3.90 -4.38 -1.21
N LEU A 104 2.97 -4.63 -0.30
CA LEU A 104 1.53 -4.74 -0.56
C LEU A 104 0.80 -3.40 -0.46
N ILE A 105 1.43 -2.36 0.10
CA ILE A 105 0.91 -1.00 0.10
C ILE A 105 0.82 -0.56 -1.36
N GLU A 106 -0.39 -0.65 -1.90
CA GLU A 106 -0.76 0.20 -3.02
C GLU A 106 -0.93 1.60 -2.44
N LEU A 107 0.13 2.42 -2.52
CA LEU A 107 -0.01 3.87 -2.55
C LEU A 107 -0.79 4.22 -3.82
N GLY A 108 -2.11 3.99 -3.79
CA GLY A 108 -3.07 4.35 -4.81
C GLY A 108 -2.72 3.87 -6.22
N SER A 109 -3.03 2.60 -6.52
CA SER A 109 -3.78 2.36 -7.75
C SER A 109 -5.20 2.90 -7.51
N GLY A 110 -5.39 4.21 -7.70
CA GLY A 110 -6.68 4.90 -7.56
C GLY A 110 -6.77 5.79 -6.33
N GLY A 111 -6.51 7.08 -6.50
CA GLY A 111 -6.97 8.09 -5.54
C GLY A 111 -5.99 9.19 -5.11
N ALA A 112 -4.81 9.34 -5.72
CA ALA A 112 -4.02 10.58 -5.66
C ALA A 112 -2.98 10.62 -6.82
N ASN A 113 -3.33 11.31 -7.92
CA ASN A 113 -2.53 11.65 -9.11
C ASN A 113 -1.72 10.53 -9.82
N PRO A 114 -2.24 9.91 -10.92
CA PRO A 114 -1.54 8.86 -11.66
C PRO A 114 -0.42 9.34 -12.58
N MET A 115 0.06 10.58 -12.45
CA MET A 115 1.01 11.19 -13.38
C MET A 115 2.04 12.03 -12.63
N ILE A 116 3.05 11.37 -12.07
CA ILE A 116 4.24 12.05 -11.56
C ILE A 116 5.06 12.47 -12.78
N TRP A 117 5.38 13.75 -12.89
CA TRP A 117 6.25 14.30 -13.93
C TRP A 117 7.71 14.00 -13.59
N TRP A 118 8.38 13.29 -14.49
CA TRP A 118 9.82 13.08 -14.45
C TRP A 118 10.46 14.03 -15.46
N VAL A 119 11.29 14.95 -14.98
CA VAL A 119 12.00 15.93 -15.83
C VAL A 119 13.48 15.58 -15.81
N GLY A 120 14.00 15.18 -16.96
CA GLY A 120 15.41 14.82 -17.09
C GLY A 120 15.73 14.27 -18.47
N LEU A 121 17.02 14.23 -18.80
CA LEU A 121 17.52 13.57 -20.03
C LEU A 121 17.56 12.04 -19.90
N THR A 122 17.46 11.53 -18.66
CA THR A 122 17.44 10.09 -18.37
C THR A 122 16.02 9.57 -18.27
N ALA A 123 15.81 8.36 -18.78
CA ALA A 123 14.51 7.70 -18.72
C ALA A 123 14.05 7.48 -17.26
N PRO A 124 12.75 7.61 -16.97
CA PRO A 124 12.22 7.41 -15.62
C PRO A 124 12.37 5.96 -15.15
N PRO A 125 12.50 5.74 -13.83
CA PRO A 125 12.68 4.40 -13.25
C PRO A 125 11.44 3.50 -13.33
N SER A 126 10.27 4.05 -13.72
CA SER A 126 9.01 3.29 -13.79
C SER A 126 8.11 3.76 -14.94
N ARG A 127 7.26 2.86 -15.45
CA ARG A 127 6.24 3.11 -16.49
C ARG A 127 5.04 3.94 -16.03
N ARG A 128 5.05 4.39 -14.77
CA ARG A 128 3.99 5.20 -14.19
C ARG A 128 4.30 6.70 -14.21
N TYR A 129 5.43 7.12 -14.80
CA TYR A 129 5.83 8.52 -14.94
C TYR A 129 5.44 9.09 -16.30
N ILE A 130 5.06 10.37 -16.34
CA ILE A 130 5.13 11.18 -17.56
C ILE A 130 6.55 11.70 -17.66
N TRP A 131 7.24 11.38 -18.74
CA TRP A 131 8.58 11.88 -19.00
C TRP A 131 8.52 13.17 -19.81
N LEU A 132 9.06 14.25 -19.25
CA LEU A 132 9.46 15.44 -19.99
C LEU A 132 10.96 15.33 -20.29
N HIS A 133 11.30 15.12 -21.55
CA HIS A 133 12.69 15.00 -21.99
C HIS A 133 13.34 16.38 -22.12
N MET A 134 13.77 16.91 -20.97
CA MET A 134 14.39 18.22 -20.85
C MET A 134 15.44 18.18 -19.76
N ASN A 135 16.52 18.94 -19.93
CA ASN A 135 17.50 19.14 -18.87
C ASN A 135 16.95 20.20 -17.89
N PRO A 136 16.64 19.85 -16.64
CA PRO A 136 16.09 20.80 -15.67
C PRO A 136 17.11 21.87 -15.24
N ALA A 137 18.41 21.67 -15.48
CA ALA A 137 19.46 22.62 -15.16
C ALA A 137 19.77 23.60 -16.31
N ASP A 138 19.40 23.25 -17.55
CA ASP A 138 19.63 24.08 -18.75
C ASP A 138 18.54 23.82 -19.80
N ASN A 139 17.62 24.76 -19.93
CA ASN A 139 16.51 24.66 -20.88
C ASN A 139 16.94 24.82 -22.35
N THR A 140 18.20 25.16 -22.61
CA THR A 140 18.77 25.30 -23.97
C THR A 140 19.64 24.12 -24.38
N ASP A 141 19.73 23.09 -23.54
CA ASP A 141 20.51 21.89 -23.82
C ASP A 141 20.01 21.22 -25.12
N PRO A 142 20.86 21.04 -26.13
CA PRO A 142 20.48 20.43 -27.41
C PRO A 142 20.05 18.95 -27.28
N ALA A 143 20.37 18.29 -26.15
CA ALA A 143 19.87 16.95 -25.85
C ALA A 143 18.41 16.96 -25.38
N GLY A 144 17.89 18.08 -24.88
CA GLY A 144 16.50 18.22 -24.47
C GLY A 144 15.58 18.41 -25.68
N THR A 145 14.69 17.45 -25.93
CA THR A 145 13.74 17.56 -27.06
C THR A 145 12.46 18.30 -26.71
N GLY A 146 12.19 18.54 -25.41
CA GLY A 146 10.95 19.16 -24.95
C GLY A 146 9.71 18.26 -25.11
N ASP A 147 9.92 17.01 -25.52
CA ASP A 147 8.85 16.05 -25.73
C ASP A 147 8.28 15.56 -24.40
N VAL A 148 6.95 15.47 -24.35
CA VAL A 148 6.23 14.83 -23.26
C VAL A 148 5.79 13.45 -23.72
N ARG A 149 6.23 12.41 -23.01
CA ARG A 149 5.90 11.02 -23.35
C ARG A 149 5.41 10.28 -22.12
N GLN A 150 4.32 9.53 -22.27
CA GLN A 150 3.94 8.53 -21.29
C GLN A 150 4.93 7.36 -21.43
N TRP A 151 5.70 7.06 -20.39
CA TRP A 151 6.64 5.94 -20.43
C TRP A 151 5.85 4.62 -20.43
N ARG A 152 5.88 3.87 -21.53
CA ARG A 152 5.14 2.60 -21.72
C ARG A 152 6.09 1.41 -21.74
#